data_AF-A0A532AJM9-F1
#
_entry.id   AF-A0A532AJM9-F1
#
_cell.length_a   1.000
_cell.length_b   1.000
_cell.length_c   1.000
_cell.angle_alpha   90.00
_cell.angle_beta   90.00
_cell.angle_gamma   90.00
#
_symmetry.space_group_name_H-M   'P 1'
#
loop_
_entity.id
_entity.type
_entity.pdbx_description
1 polymer ?
#
loop_
_entity_poly.entity_id
_entity_poly.type
_entity_poly.pdbx_seq_one_letter_code
_entity_poly.pdbx_strand_id
1 'polypeptide(L)'
;TNWEILPFAWSGIPEFLQGLDFYVYYHSDSWSEAFGRTILEALAVGLVTILPTHFQPIFGDAAVYAAPRDVERVIDKFINDVEAYAQQSALAKDFVSRHHSADLFQQRLERLFGIARPRD
;
A
#
# COMPACT_ATOMS: atom_id res chain seq x y z
N THR A 1 -3.39 -25.26 15.73
CA THR A 1 -2.58 -25.00 14.53
C THR A 1 -3.31 -23.93 13.75
N ASN A 2 -2.81 -22.69 13.70
CA ASN A 2 -3.49 -21.54 13.07
C ASN A 2 -2.68 -20.97 11.89
N TRP A 3 -1.92 -21.82 11.22
CA TRP A 3 -1.03 -21.42 10.13
C TRP A 3 -1.37 -22.24 8.90
N GLU A 4 -1.55 -21.54 7.78
CA GLU A 4 -1.64 -22.10 6.44
C GLU A 4 -0.39 -21.68 5.67
N ILE A 5 0.24 -22.63 4.97
CA ILE A 5 1.43 -22.37 4.15
C ILE A 5 1.00 -22.41 2.69
N LEU A 6 1.12 -21.28 2.00
CA LEU A 6 0.83 -21.16 0.58
C LEU A 6 2.10 -21.41 -0.27
N PRO A 7 1.95 -21.94 -1.50
CA PRO A 7 3.09 -22.22 -2.37
C PRO A 7 3.80 -20.94 -2.82
N PHE A 8 5.09 -21.07 -3.12
CA PHE A 8 5.83 -20.00 -3.78
C PHE A 8 5.23 -19.68 -5.16
N ALA A 9 5.25 -18.40 -5.55
CA ALA A 9 4.61 -17.88 -6.78
C ALA A 9 3.08 -18.10 -6.86
N TRP A 10 2.40 -18.16 -5.72
CA TRP A 10 0.94 -18.18 -5.67
C TRP A 10 0.34 -16.91 -6.29
N SER A 11 -0.67 -17.09 -7.14
CA SER A 11 -1.29 -16.01 -7.91
C SER A 11 -2.44 -15.31 -7.19
N GLY A 12 -2.92 -15.84 -6.06
CA GLY A 12 -4.11 -15.33 -5.36
C GLY A 12 -3.87 -14.14 -4.43
N ILE A 13 -2.79 -13.38 -4.67
CA ILE A 13 -2.43 -12.23 -3.83
C ILE A 13 -3.58 -11.22 -3.70
N PRO A 14 -4.30 -10.85 -4.79
CA PRO A 14 -5.45 -9.95 -4.66
C PRO A 14 -6.53 -10.49 -3.73
N GLU A 15 -6.87 -11.78 -3.85
CA GLU A 15 -7.90 -12.43 -3.03
C GLU A 15 -7.46 -12.53 -1.56
N PHE A 16 -6.18 -12.80 -1.31
CA PHE A 16 -5.62 -12.79 0.04
C PHE A 16 -5.72 -11.40 0.66
N LEU A 17 -5.29 -10.36 -0.05
CA LEU A 17 -5.35 -8.99 0.46
C LEU A 17 -6.79 -8.52 0.69
N GLN A 18 -7.74 -8.93 -0.15
CA GLN A 18 -9.17 -8.65 0.06
C GLN A 18 -9.74 -9.35 1.30
N GLY A 19 -9.11 -10.42 1.78
CA GLY A 19 -9.51 -11.14 2.99
C GLY A 19 -8.95 -10.54 4.29
N LEU A 20 -8.14 -9.47 4.22
CA LEU A 20 -7.56 -8.82 5.38
C LEU A 20 -8.38 -7.59 5.81
N ASP A 21 -8.34 -7.28 7.10
CA ASP A 21 -8.80 -5.99 7.64
C ASP A 21 -7.65 -4.96 7.70
N PHE A 22 -6.42 -5.42 7.96
CA PHE A 22 -5.25 -4.56 8.09
C PHE A 22 -4.05 -5.20 7.40
N TYR A 23 -3.17 -4.36 6.86
CA TYR A 23 -1.86 -4.79 6.36
C TYR A 23 -0.77 -4.21 7.26
N VAL A 24 -0.01 -5.07 7.94
CA VAL A 24 1.06 -4.66 8.86
C VAL A 24 2.39 -5.13 8.30
N TYR A 25 3.31 -4.20 8.05
CA TYR A 25 4.56 -4.52 7.38
C TYR A 25 5.76 -3.84 8.06
N TYR A 26 6.68 -4.67 8.54
CA TYR A 26 7.94 -4.26 9.14
C TYR A 26 9.04 -5.20 8.64
N HIS A 27 10.20 -4.63 8.36
CA HIS A 27 11.43 -5.37 8.07
C HIS A 27 12.59 -4.79 8.88
N SER A 28 13.74 -5.47 8.84
CA SER A 28 14.97 -4.96 9.44
C SER A 28 15.37 -3.63 8.81
N ASP A 29 15.78 -2.64 9.60
CA ASP A 29 16.31 -1.36 9.13
C ASP A 29 17.59 -1.53 8.29
N SER A 30 18.27 -2.69 8.41
CA SER A 30 19.42 -3.04 7.58
C SER A 30 19.04 -3.40 6.13
N TRP A 31 17.75 -3.51 5.84
CA TRP A 31 17.23 -3.89 4.53
C TRP A 31 16.64 -2.68 3.84
N SER A 32 17.22 -2.31 2.69
CA SER A 32 16.61 -1.33 1.79
C SER A 32 15.56 -2.06 0.95
N GLU A 33 14.29 -1.92 1.30
CA GLU A 33 13.21 -2.47 0.49
C GLU A 33 13.26 -1.89 -0.92
N ALA A 34 13.29 -2.75 -1.93
CA ALA A 34 13.20 -2.32 -3.31
C ALA A 34 11.73 -2.00 -3.62
N PHE A 35 11.44 -0.71 -3.78
CA PHE A 35 10.22 -0.17 -4.39
C PHE A 35 8.93 -0.14 -3.56
N GLY A 36 8.73 -1.02 -2.56
CA GLY A 36 7.48 -0.99 -1.78
C GLY A 36 6.29 -1.65 -2.49
N ARG A 37 6.54 -2.64 -3.37
CA ARG A 37 5.51 -3.25 -4.23
C ARG A 37 4.37 -3.87 -3.41
N THR A 38 4.69 -4.59 -2.34
CA THR A 38 3.68 -5.26 -1.51
C THR A 38 2.84 -4.25 -0.73
N ILE A 39 3.46 -3.14 -0.31
CA ILE A 39 2.77 -2.01 0.31
C ILE A 39 1.81 -1.37 -0.70
N LEU A 40 2.25 -1.14 -1.95
CA LEU A 40 1.39 -0.61 -3.01
C LEU A 40 0.20 -1.53 -3.31
N GLU A 41 0.39 -2.85 -3.33
CA GLU A 41 -0.71 -3.82 -3.53
C GLU A 41 -1.75 -3.73 -2.41
N ALA A 42 -1.31 -3.62 -1.14
CA ALA A 42 -2.20 -3.44 0.00
C ALA A 42 -2.97 -2.11 -0.04
N LEU A 43 -2.29 -1.01 -0.40
CA LEU A 43 -2.93 0.30 -0.58
C LEU A 43 -3.94 0.28 -1.74
N ALA A 44 -3.64 -0.45 -2.83
CA ALA A 44 -4.50 -0.52 -4.02
C ALA A 44 -5.87 -1.15 -3.72
N VAL A 45 -5.92 -2.14 -2.84
CA VAL A 45 -7.19 -2.73 -2.37
C VAL A 45 -7.84 -1.92 -1.23
N GLY A 46 -7.12 -0.91 -0.71
CA GLY A 46 -7.60 0.02 0.31
C GLY A 46 -7.49 -0.49 1.74
N LEU A 47 -6.55 -1.39 2.02
CA LEU A 47 -6.27 -1.82 3.39
C LEU A 47 -5.69 -0.65 4.19
N VAL A 48 -6.10 -0.55 5.46
CA VAL A 48 -5.39 0.28 6.43
C VAL A 48 -4.00 -0.33 6.62
N THR A 49 -3.00 0.34 6.05
CA THR A 49 -1.63 -0.16 5.96
C THR A 49 -0.77 0.51 7.04
N ILE A 50 -0.23 -0.30 7.96
CA ILE A 50 0.55 0.15 9.13
C ILE A 50 2.04 -0.13 8.89
N LEU A 51 2.85 0.92 8.90
CA LEU A 51 4.26 0.91 8.51
C LEU A 51 5.18 1.57 9.54
N PRO A 52 6.50 1.30 9.52
CA PRO A 52 7.47 2.12 10.22
C PRO A 52 7.60 3.52 9.59
N THR A 53 7.97 4.52 10.41
CA THR A 53 7.98 5.95 10.03
C THR A 53 8.88 6.30 8.85
N HIS A 54 9.91 5.49 8.55
CA HIS A 54 10.80 5.75 7.42
C HIS A 54 10.11 5.62 6.05
N PHE A 55 8.92 5.02 5.99
CA PHE A 55 8.09 4.97 4.78
C PHE A 55 7.26 6.24 4.54
N GLN A 56 7.15 7.13 5.53
CA GLN A 56 6.34 8.35 5.42
C GLN A 56 6.71 9.25 4.24
N PRO A 57 8.00 9.45 3.90
CA PRO A 57 8.36 10.22 2.71
C PRO A 57 7.89 9.59 1.38
N ILE A 58 7.59 8.29 1.35
CA ILE A 58 7.18 7.55 0.15
C ILE A 58 5.65 7.52 0.02
N PHE A 59 4.95 7.15 1.10
CA PHE A 59 3.51 6.91 1.06
C PHE A 59 2.66 8.04 1.65
N GLY A 60 3.27 9.04 2.30
CA GLY A 60 2.56 10.20 2.84
C GLY A 60 1.37 9.79 3.72
N ASP A 61 0.21 10.38 3.49
CA ASP A 61 -1.00 10.12 4.28
C ASP A 61 -1.75 8.83 3.87
N ALA A 62 -1.25 8.08 2.88
CA ALA A 62 -1.86 6.84 2.41
C ALA A 62 -1.75 5.70 3.44
N ALA A 63 -0.73 5.76 4.30
CA ALA A 63 -0.45 4.75 5.32
C ALA A 63 -0.43 5.36 6.73
N VAL A 64 -0.53 4.48 7.72
CA VAL A 64 -0.47 4.81 9.14
C VAL A 64 0.89 4.40 9.68
N TYR A 65 1.55 5.28 10.45
CA TYR A 65 2.89 5.03 10.94
C TYR A 65 2.91 4.75 12.43
N ALA A 66 3.51 3.63 12.82
CA ALA A 66 3.61 3.21 14.22
C ALA A 66 4.93 2.47 14.49
N ALA A 67 5.29 2.35 15.77
CA ALA A 67 6.29 1.37 16.18
C ALA A 67 5.63 -0.02 16.29
N PRO A 68 6.37 -1.14 16.17
CA PRO A 68 5.81 -2.48 16.29
C PRO A 68 4.98 -2.69 17.57
N ARG A 69 5.44 -2.13 18.70
CA ARG A 69 4.74 -2.20 20.00
C ARG A 69 3.41 -1.43 20.07
N ASP A 70 3.15 -0.55 19.11
CA ASP A 70 1.99 0.33 19.06
C ASP A 70 0.92 -0.18 18.07
N VAL A 71 1.20 -1.25 17.31
CA VAL A 71 0.32 -1.76 16.25
C VAL A 71 -1.06 -2.14 16.78
N GLU A 72 -1.13 -2.89 17.88
CA GLU A 72 -2.41 -3.31 18.47
C GLU A 72 -3.28 -2.10 18.83
N ARG A 73 -2.68 -1.09 19.48
CA ARG A 73 -3.38 0.16 19.82
C ARG A 73 -3.88 0.91 18.58
N VAL A 74 -3.14 0.87 17.47
CA VAL A 74 -3.56 1.49 16.21
C VAL A 74 -4.74 0.72 15.60
N ILE A 75 -4.67 -0.61 15.58
CA ILE A 75 -5.76 -1.47 15.11
C ILE A 75 -7.02 -1.22 15.94
N ASP A 76 -6.91 -1.21 17.27
CA ASP A 76 -8.04 -0.97 18.17
C ASP A 76 -8.72 0.37 17.89
N LYS A 77 -7.96 1.42 17.61
CA LYS A 77 -8.52 2.72 17.22
C LYS A 77 -9.43 2.58 16.00
N PHE A 78 -8.96 1.89 14.96
CA PHE A 78 -9.70 1.74 13.71
C PHE A 78 -10.87 0.75 13.81
N ILE A 79 -10.76 -0.28 14.64
CA ILE A 79 -11.89 -1.17 14.96
C ILE A 79 -13.03 -0.39 15.62
N ASN A 80 -12.69 0.55 16.51
CA ASN A 80 -13.68 1.34 17.25
C ASN A 80 -14.14 2.61 16.52
N ASP A 81 -13.58 2.91 15.33
CA ASP A 81 -13.90 4.11 14.55
C ASP A 81 -13.99 3.76 13.06
N VAL A 82 -15.19 3.33 12.66
CA VAL A 82 -15.50 2.93 11.27
C VAL A 82 -15.32 4.08 10.29
N GLU A 83 -15.56 5.32 10.72
CA GLU A 83 -15.39 6.49 9.85
C GLU A 83 -13.91 6.73 9.59
N ALA A 84 -13.06 6.68 10.62
CA ALA A 84 -11.62 6.77 10.46
C ALA A 84 -11.08 5.66 9.54
N TYR A 85 -11.58 4.43 9.70
CA TYR A 85 -11.19 3.32 8.82
C TYR A 85 -11.54 3.62 7.36
N ALA A 86 -12.79 4.04 7.10
CA ALA A 86 -13.25 4.36 5.75
C ALA A 86 -12.45 5.51 5.12
N GLN A 87 -12.15 6.55 5.91
CA GLN A 87 -11.34 7.68 5.46
C GLN A 87 -9.91 7.24 5.11
N GLN A 88 -9.27 6.44 5.95
CA GLN A 88 -7.91 5.94 5.68
C GLN A 88 -7.89 5.00 4.46
N SER A 89 -8.89 4.14 4.30
CA SER A 89 -9.05 3.29 3.12
C SER A 89 -9.19 4.10 1.83
N ALA A 90 -9.92 5.22 1.88
CA ALA A 90 -10.06 6.13 0.75
C ALA A 90 -8.71 6.80 0.39
N LEU A 91 -7.95 7.27 1.38
CA LEU A 91 -6.62 7.85 1.17
C LEU A 91 -5.66 6.84 0.51
N ALA A 92 -5.71 5.58 0.93
CA ALA A 92 -4.89 4.51 0.36
C ALA A 92 -5.16 4.30 -1.14
N LYS A 93 -6.44 4.14 -1.52
CA LYS A 93 -6.84 3.93 -2.93
C LYS A 93 -6.53 5.15 -3.81
N ASP A 94 -6.80 6.33 -3.27
CA ASP A 94 -6.56 7.59 -3.95
C ASP A 94 -5.05 7.85 -4.19
N PHE A 95 -4.19 7.52 -3.22
CA PHE A 95 -2.74 7.60 -3.41
C PHE A 95 -2.28 6.76 -4.60
N VAL A 96 -2.75 5.51 -4.69
CA VAL A 96 -2.40 4.59 -5.78
C VAL A 96 -2.93 5.11 -7.12
N SER A 97 -4.17 5.59 -7.18
CA SER A 97 -4.75 6.10 -8.43
C SER A 97 -4.01 7.32 -8.96
N ARG A 98 -3.56 8.22 -8.09
CA ARG A 98 -2.84 9.45 -8.47
C ARG A 98 -1.37 9.25 -8.83
N HIS A 99 -0.70 8.29 -8.19
CA HIS A 99 0.76 8.17 -8.31
C HIS A 99 1.22 6.90 -9.02
N HIS A 100 0.38 5.87 -9.11
CA HIS A 100 0.77 4.53 -9.56
C HIS A 100 -0.23 3.88 -10.53
N SER A 101 -1.17 4.63 -11.11
CA SER A 101 -2.04 4.09 -12.16
C SER A 101 -1.26 3.84 -13.46
N ALA A 102 -1.71 2.84 -14.23
CA ALA A 102 -1.12 2.51 -15.52
C ALA A 102 -1.22 3.67 -16.53
N ASP A 103 -2.25 4.52 -16.40
CA ASP A 103 -2.48 5.68 -17.27
C ASP A 103 -1.36 6.74 -17.14
N LEU A 104 -0.66 6.76 -16.00
CA LEU A 104 0.50 7.64 -15.80
C LEU A 104 1.72 7.15 -16.57
N PHE A 105 1.80 5.87 -16.93
CA PHE A 105 2.95 5.30 -17.63
C PHE A 105 3.15 5.97 -18.98
N GLN A 106 2.07 6.12 -19.77
CA GLN A 106 2.13 6.81 -21.05
C GLN A 106 2.61 8.26 -20.87
N GLN A 107 2.04 9.00 -19.92
CA GLN A 107 2.41 10.40 -19.67
C GLN A 107 3.88 10.55 -19.22
N ARG A 108 4.38 9.61 -18.40
CA ARG A 108 5.77 9.58 -17.97
C ARG A 108 6.71 9.26 -19.13
N LEU A 109 6.33 8.34 -20.00
CA LEU A 109 7.09 7.98 -21.19
C LEU A 109 7.18 9.16 -22.16
N GLU A 110 6.05 9.82 -22.43
CA GLU A 110 5.99 11.04 -23.26
C GLU A 110 6.91 12.13 -22.70
N ARG A 111 6.87 12.38 -21.38
CA ARG A 111 7.76 13.35 -20.71
C ARG A 111 9.23 12.97 -20.83
N LEU A 112 9.58 11.70 -20.63
CA LEU A 112 10.98 11.25 -20.58
C LEU A 112 11.63 11.25 -21.97
N PHE A 113 10.87 10.87 -22.99
CA PHE A 113 11.38 10.70 -24.35
C PHE A 113 11.03 11.85 -25.31
N GLY A 114 10.27 12.85 -24.85
CA GLY A 114 9.86 13.99 -25.68
C GLY A 114 8.99 13.59 -26.89
N ILE A 115 8.31 12.44 -26.81
CA ILE A 115 7.47 11.93 -27.90
C ILE A 115 6.21 12.79 -27.93
N ALA A 116 6.12 13.72 -28.89
CA ALA A 116 4.88 14.44 -29.16
C ALA A 116 3.81 13.45 -29.62
N ARG A 117 2.57 13.64 -29.14
CA ARG A 117 1.39 12.86 -29.59
C ARG A 117 1.43 12.69 -31.12
N PRO A 118 1.19 11.49 -31.66
CA PRO A 118 1.04 11.31 -33.09
C PRO A 118 -0.02 12.30 -33.59
N ARG A 119 0.26 13.03 -34.67
CA ARG A 119 -0.78 13.81 -35.36
C ARG A 119 -1.75 12.81 -35.99
N ASP A 120 -3.04 13.03 -35.75
CA ASP A 120 -4.16 12.33 -36.38
C ASP A 120 -4.05 12.31 -37.93
#